data_AF-A0A7T5EU76-F1
#
_entry.id   AF-A0A7T5EU76-F1
#
_cell.length_a   1.000
_cell.length_b   1.000
_cell.length_c   1.000
_cell.angle_alpha   90.00
_cell.angle_beta   90.00
_cell.angle_gamma   90.00
#
_symmetry.space_group_name_H-M   'P 1'
#
loop_
_entity.id
_entity.type
_entity.pdbx_description
1 polymer ?
#
loop_
_entity_poly.entity_id
_entity_poly.type
_entity_poly.pdbx_seq_one_letter_code
_entity_poly.pdbx_strand_id
1 'polypeptide(L)'
;MTLLRVWIALDTNTDAAALIDRLYIVAESEHRFGTMIELLLLKSMAFSQQNQPGEAKSLLAKALHLGKKMGWFLTFVFEGYDLFPIFVQLLAEEINESIKDYTCCIVESKYLPDKYIDYWQRFWISECNTETL
;
A
#
# COMPACT_ATOMS: atom_id res chain seq x y z
N MET A 1 -11.75 -0.14 -12.06
CA MET A 1 -11.24 -0.13 -10.67
C MET A 1 -12.36 -0.03 -9.63
N THR A 2 -13.43 0.74 -9.87
CA THR A 2 -14.60 0.84 -8.97
C THR A 2 -15.22 -0.51 -8.56
N LEU A 3 -15.43 -1.42 -9.51
CA LEU A 3 -16.01 -2.75 -9.21
C LEU A 3 -15.13 -3.58 -8.26
N LEU A 4 -13.81 -3.56 -8.45
CA LEU A 4 -12.86 -4.26 -7.58
C LEU A 4 -12.89 -3.71 -6.16
N ARG A 5 -12.93 -2.38 -6.02
CA ARG A 5 -13.08 -1.71 -4.71
C ARG A 5 -14.38 -2.11 -4.01
N VAL A 6 -15.48 -2.22 -4.76
CA VAL A 6 -16.76 -2.71 -4.22
C VAL A 6 -16.65 -4.16 -3.76
N TRP A 7 -16.02 -5.05 -4.54
CA TRP A 7 -15.84 -6.45 -4.14
C TRP A 7 -14.95 -6.61 -2.91
N ILE A 8 -13.88 -5.84 -2.80
CA ILE A 8 -13.02 -5.80 -1.61
C ILE A 8 -13.81 -5.28 -0.41
N ALA A 9 -14.64 -4.25 -0.57
CA ALA A 9 -15.49 -3.74 0.51
C ALA A 9 -16.57 -4.74 0.96
N LEU A 10 -16.97 -5.68 0.08
CA LEU A 10 -17.98 -6.70 0.35
C LEU A 10 -17.38 -8.05 0.78
N ASP A 11 -16.06 -8.15 0.97
CA ASP A 11 -15.33 -9.38 1.33
C ASP A 11 -15.50 -10.54 0.30
N THR A 12 -15.91 -10.23 -0.94
CA THR A 12 -16.00 -11.21 -2.03
C THR A 12 -14.65 -11.32 -2.74
N ASN A 13 -13.64 -11.75 -1.99
CA ASN A 13 -12.24 -11.52 -2.33
C ASN A 13 -11.63 -12.48 -3.37
N THR A 14 -12.20 -13.68 -3.54
CA THR A 14 -11.69 -14.69 -4.50
C THR A 14 -11.87 -14.27 -5.96
N ASP A 15 -13.03 -13.70 -6.29
CA ASP A 15 -13.35 -13.25 -7.66
C ASP A 15 -12.59 -11.96 -8.00
N ALA A 16 -12.35 -11.12 -6.99
CA ALA A 16 -11.54 -9.92 -7.11
C ALA A 16 -10.07 -10.24 -7.45
N ALA A 17 -9.45 -11.21 -6.77
CA ALA A 17 -8.06 -11.59 -7.02
C ALA A 17 -7.85 -12.11 -8.45
N ALA A 18 -8.75 -12.97 -8.93
CA ALA A 18 -8.67 -13.53 -10.28
C ALA A 18 -8.86 -12.46 -11.37
N LEU A 19 -9.78 -11.51 -11.17
CA LEU A 19 -9.97 -10.40 -12.09
C LEU A 19 -8.77 -9.44 -12.08
N ILE A 20 -8.20 -9.16 -10.90
CA ILE A 20 -7.00 -8.33 -10.76
C ILE A 20 -5.84 -8.93 -11.56
N ASP A 21 -5.61 -10.24 -11.49
CA ASP A 21 -4.51 -10.89 -12.20
C ASP A 21 -4.65 -10.75 -13.73
N ARG A 22 -5.86 -10.89 -14.26
CA ARG A 22 -6.13 -10.69 -15.69
C ARG A 22 -5.88 -9.25 -16.11
N LEU A 23 -6.36 -8.28 -15.31
CA LEU A 23 -6.17 -6.86 -15.59
C LEU A 23 -4.69 -6.45 -15.48
N TYR A 24 -3.93 -7.09 -14.58
CA TYR A 24 -2.52 -6.81 -14.42
C TYR A 24 -1.73 -7.20 -15.68
N ILE A 25 -2.00 -8.38 -16.26
CA ILE A 25 -1.36 -8.82 -17.51
C ILE A 25 -1.61 -7.81 -18.64
N VAL A 26 -2.84 -7.34 -18.78
CA VAL A 26 -3.18 -6.34 -19.80
C VAL A 26 -2.45 -5.02 -19.52
N ALA A 27 -2.49 -4.52 -18.29
CA ALA A 27 -1.82 -3.29 -17.91
C ALA A 27 -0.29 -3.36 -18.10
N GLU A 28 0.31 -4.52 -17.83
CA GLU A 28 1.73 -4.77 -18.06
C GLU A 28 2.07 -4.74 -19.55
N SER A 29 1.29 -5.44 -20.38
CA SER A 29 1.49 -5.49 -21.84
C SER A 29 1.36 -4.12 -22.51
N GLU A 30 0.56 -3.24 -21.93
CA GLU A 30 0.35 -1.87 -22.42
C GLU A 30 1.19 -0.82 -21.67
N HIS A 31 2.09 -1.25 -20.78
CA HIS A 31 2.92 -0.37 -19.94
C HIS A 31 2.13 0.70 -19.18
N ARG A 32 0.89 0.37 -18.80
CA ARG A 32 0.03 1.21 -17.96
C ARG A 32 0.43 1.02 -16.50
N PHE A 33 1.60 1.51 -16.12
CA PHE A 33 2.13 1.26 -14.79
C PHE A 33 1.14 1.69 -13.69
N GLY A 34 0.26 2.67 -13.95
CA GLY A 34 -0.53 3.37 -12.91
C GLY A 34 -1.64 2.49 -12.47
N THR A 35 -2.26 1.89 -13.47
CA THR A 35 -3.15 0.76 -13.33
C THR A 35 -2.43 -0.43 -12.69
N MET A 36 -1.17 -0.74 -13.03
CA MET A 36 -0.43 -1.83 -12.37
C MET A 36 -0.25 -1.57 -10.86
N ILE A 37 0.14 -0.35 -10.46
CA ILE A 37 0.28 0.03 -9.05
C ILE A 37 -1.06 -0.05 -8.33
N GLU A 38 -2.10 0.54 -8.92
CA GLU A 38 -3.45 0.51 -8.35
C GLU A 38 -3.96 -0.93 -8.18
N LEU A 39 -3.76 -1.80 -9.17
CA LEU A 39 -4.13 -3.22 -9.10
C LEU A 39 -3.36 -3.97 -8.00
N LEU A 40 -2.05 -3.69 -7.84
CA LEU A 40 -1.25 -4.28 -6.76
C LEU A 40 -1.74 -3.82 -5.37
N LEU A 41 -2.11 -2.55 -5.23
CA LEU A 41 -2.66 -2.01 -3.99
C LEU A 41 -4.02 -2.65 -3.66
N LEU A 42 -4.93 -2.74 -4.62
CA LEU A 42 -6.22 -3.42 -4.44
C LEU A 42 -6.02 -4.89 -4.04
N LYS A 43 -5.07 -5.59 -4.67
CA LYS A 43 -4.78 -6.98 -4.33
C LYS A 43 -4.22 -7.11 -2.91
N SER A 44 -3.29 -6.21 -2.54
CA SER A 44 -2.71 -6.16 -1.21
C SER A 44 -3.79 -6.01 -0.12
N MET A 45 -4.77 -5.12 -0.34
CA MET A 45 -5.89 -4.94 0.57
C MET A 45 -6.79 -6.18 0.68
N ALA A 46 -7.11 -6.82 -0.46
CA ALA A 46 -7.89 -8.05 -0.47
C ALA A 46 -7.19 -9.19 0.32
N PHE A 47 -5.86 -9.31 0.21
CA PHE A 47 -5.09 -10.28 0.98
C PHE A 47 -5.04 -9.93 2.48
N SER A 48 -4.92 -8.64 2.82
CA SER A 48 -4.94 -8.19 4.21
C SER A 48 -6.27 -8.52 4.89
N GLN A 49 -7.40 -8.36 4.20
CA GLN A 49 -8.72 -8.70 4.75
C GLN A 49 -8.90 -10.22 4.95
N GLN A 50 -8.29 -11.03 4.09
CA GLN A 50 -8.29 -12.50 4.20
C GLN A 50 -7.35 -13.06 5.27
N ASN A 51 -6.80 -12.22 6.15
CA ASN A 51 -5.77 -12.60 7.14
C ASN A 51 -4.53 -13.24 6.50
N GLN A 52 -4.14 -12.77 5.31
CA GLN A 52 -2.93 -13.18 4.59
C GLN A 52 -1.94 -12.00 4.53
N PRO A 53 -1.36 -11.60 5.68
CA PRO A 53 -0.54 -10.38 5.77
C PRO A 53 0.78 -10.49 5.02
N GLY A 54 1.36 -11.68 4.86
CA GLY A 54 2.61 -11.87 4.11
C GLY A 54 2.45 -11.55 2.63
N GLU A 55 1.38 -12.04 2.01
CA GLU A 55 1.02 -11.79 0.63
C GLU A 55 0.65 -10.32 0.41
N ALA A 56 -0.12 -9.74 1.33
CA ALA A 56 -0.47 -8.33 1.31
C ALA A 56 0.79 -7.44 1.30
N LYS A 57 1.75 -7.73 2.18
CA LYS A 57 3.03 -7.00 2.25
C LYS A 57 3.86 -7.16 1.00
N SER A 58 4.00 -8.38 0.48
CA SER A 58 4.77 -8.64 -0.75
C SER A 58 4.24 -7.83 -1.93
N LEU A 59 2.90 -7.74 -2.05
CA LEU A 59 2.25 -6.96 -3.10
C LEU A 59 2.42 -5.45 -2.90
N LEU A 60 2.32 -4.97 -1.66
CA LEU A 60 2.57 -3.56 -1.34
C LEU A 60 4.02 -3.16 -1.63
N ALA A 61 4.99 -3.99 -1.25
CA ALA A 61 6.41 -3.76 -1.54
C ALA A 61 6.68 -3.68 -3.06
N LYS A 62 6.07 -4.57 -3.85
CA LYS A 62 6.13 -4.50 -5.32
C LYS A 62 5.53 -3.21 -5.86
N ALA A 63 4.38 -2.78 -5.34
CA ALA A 63 3.76 -1.51 -5.72
C ALA A 63 4.70 -0.34 -5.39
N LEU A 64 5.27 -0.29 -4.19
CA LEU A 64 6.18 0.77 -3.75
C LEU A 64 7.45 0.83 -4.59
N HIS A 65 8.05 -0.31 -4.92
CA HIS A 65 9.19 -0.36 -5.84
C HIS A 65 8.86 0.21 -7.21
N LEU A 66 7.72 -0.17 -7.78
CA LEU A 66 7.28 0.33 -9.08
C LEU A 66 6.94 1.83 -9.02
N GLY A 67 6.28 2.27 -7.95
CA GLY A 67 5.95 3.66 -7.69
C GLY A 67 7.18 4.52 -7.57
N LYS A 68 8.17 4.09 -6.78
CA LYS A 68 9.46 4.76 -6.65
C LYS A 68 10.18 4.88 -7.99
N LYS A 69 10.26 3.78 -8.77
CA LYS A 69 10.93 3.78 -10.07
C LYS A 69 10.28 4.74 -11.08
N MET A 70 8.96 4.87 -11.04
CA MET A 70 8.19 5.69 -11.98
C MET A 70 7.85 7.09 -11.46
N GLY A 71 8.22 7.42 -10.21
CA GLY A 71 7.93 8.70 -9.57
C GLY A 71 6.46 8.89 -9.19
N TRP A 72 5.74 7.81 -8.91
CA TRP A 72 4.29 7.84 -8.73
C TRP A 72 3.86 7.74 -7.29
N PHE A 73 3.65 8.92 -6.74
CA PHE A 73 3.35 9.14 -5.34
C PHE A 73 1.85 9.23 -5.05
N LEU A 74 1.10 9.94 -5.90
CA LEU A 74 -0.29 10.31 -5.65
C LEU A 74 -1.24 9.10 -5.55
N THR A 75 -0.98 8.03 -6.30
CA THR A 75 -1.83 6.82 -6.26
C THR A 75 -1.88 6.22 -4.86
N PHE A 76 -0.77 6.20 -4.13
CA PHE A 76 -0.72 5.70 -2.75
C PHE A 76 -1.49 6.60 -1.78
N VAL A 77 -1.39 7.92 -1.96
CA VAL A 77 -2.09 8.91 -1.15
C VAL A 77 -3.61 8.83 -1.36
N PHE A 78 -4.06 8.63 -2.61
CA PHE A 78 -5.49 8.53 -2.94
C PHE A 78 -6.14 7.22 -2.48
N GLU A 79 -5.41 6.11 -2.43
CA GLU A 79 -5.92 4.86 -1.87
C GLU A 79 -6.08 4.94 -0.34
N GLY A 80 -5.27 5.77 0.33
CA GLY A 80 -5.58 6.28 1.66
C GLY A 80 -5.86 5.21 2.73
N TYR A 81 -6.90 5.45 3.55
CA TYR A 81 -7.24 4.81 4.84
C TYR A 81 -7.00 3.29 4.91
N ASP A 82 -7.39 2.56 3.87
CA ASP A 82 -7.40 1.09 3.88
C ASP A 82 -5.99 0.48 3.76
N LEU A 83 -5.02 1.24 3.22
CA LEU A 83 -3.63 0.81 3.11
C LEU A 83 -2.80 1.08 4.38
N PHE A 84 -3.27 1.95 5.27
CA PHE A 84 -2.52 2.37 6.45
C PHE A 84 -2.08 1.23 7.36
N PRO A 85 -2.96 0.28 7.72
CA PRO A 85 -2.56 -0.83 8.57
C PRO A 85 -1.45 -1.67 7.94
N ILE A 86 -1.46 -1.82 6.61
CA ILE A 86 -0.47 -2.58 5.86
C ILE A 86 0.86 -1.81 5.81
N PHE A 87 0.83 -0.49 5.65
CA PHE A 87 2.03 0.37 5.73
C PHE A 87 2.73 0.28 7.09
N VAL A 88 1.98 0.36 8.19
CA VAL A 88 2.53 0.23 9.56
C VAL A 88 3.20 -1.13 9.73
N GLN A 89 2.53 -2.21 9.32
CA GLN A 89 3.10 -3.55 9.42
C GLN A 89 4.32 -3.76 8.52
N LEU A 90 4.42 -3.05 7.40
CA LEU A 90 5.58 -3.11 6.53
C LEU A 90 6.75 -2.33 7.15
N LEU A 91 6.51 -1.14 7.72
CA LEU A 91 7.52 -0.28 8.35
C LEU A 91 8.11 -0.85 9.65
N ALA A 92 7.34 -1.65 10.38
CA ALA A 92 7.79 -2.34 11.59
C ALA A 92 8.74 -3.53 11.30
N GLU A 93 8.85 -3.96 10.04
CA GLU A 93 9.80 -4.99 9.60
C GLU A 93 10.99 -4.34 8.86
N GLU A 94 12.17 -4.97 8.89
CA GLU A 94 13.37 -4.46 8.19
C GLU A 94 13.17 -4.44 6.66
N ILE A 95 12.53 -3.39 6.16
CA ILE A 95 12.49 -3.06 4.74
C ILE A 95 13.75 -2.31 4.33
N ASN A 96 14.09 -2.45 3.05
CA ASN A 96 15.15 -1.69 2.41
C ASN A 96 14.98 -0.18 2.71
N GLU A 97 16.04 0.45 3.21
CA GLU A 97 16.10 1.87 3.60
C GLU A 97 15.55 2.81 2.51
N SER A 98 15.82 2.48 1.25
CA SER A 98 15.35 3.22 0.09
C SER A 98 13.83 3.21 -0.09
N ILE A 99 13.14 2.12 0.31
CA ILE A 99 11.68 2.02 0.30
C ILE A 99 11.10 2.69 1.54
N LYS A 100 11.81 2.60 2.69
CA LYS A 100 11.44 3.25 3.95
C LYS A 100 11.29 4.76 3.73
N ASP A 101 12.29 5.43 3.15
CA ASP A 101 12.22 6.87 2.85
C ASP A 101 11.03 7.24 1.95
N TYR A 102 10.82 6.45 0.89
CA TYR A 102 9.72 6.66 -0.05
C TYR A 102 8.35 6.49 0.62
N THR A 103 8.24 5.52 1.52
CA THR A 103 7.03 5.25 2.30
C THR A 103 6.79 6.35 3.33
N CYS A 104 7.84 6.84 4.00
CA CYS A 104 7.77 7.98 4.91
C CYS A 104 7.25 9.23 4.19
N CYS A 105 7.76 9.55 2.99
CA CYS A 105 7.23 10.66 2.21
C CYS A 105 5.74 10.52 1.90
N ILE A 106 5.26 9.31 1.59
CA ILE A 106 3.83 9.06 1.30
C ILE A 106 2.98 9.34 2.54
N VAL A 107 3.45 8.89 3.70
CA VAL A 107 2.76 9.06 4.98
C VAL A 107 2.82 10.50 5.49
N GLU A 108 3.93 11.21 5.28
CA GLU A 108 4.08 12.61 5.70
C GLU A 108 3.36 13.62 4.79
N SER A 109 2.79 13.15 3.68
CA SER A 109 2.05 14.02 2.77
C SER A 109 0.83 14.62 3.48
N LYS A 110 0.69 15.95 3.38
CA LYS A 110 -0.38 16.79 3.98
C LYS A 110 -1.82 16.40 3.58
N TYR A 111 -1.98 15.37 2.76
CA TYR A 111 -3.26 14.87 2.27
C TYR A 111 -3.81 13.71 3.10
N LEU A 112 -3.14 13.32 4.20
CA LEU A 112 -3.71 12.37 5.14
C LEU A 112 -4.80 13.02 6.01
N PRO A 113 -5.94 12.34 6.24
CA PRO A 113 -6.96 12.84 7.16
C PRO A 113 -6.38 13.07 8.56
N ASP A 114 -6.70 14.20 9.20
CA ASP A 114 -6.16 14.64 10.51
C ASP A 114 -6.15 13.55 11.59
N LYS A 115 -7.10 12.60 11.55
CA LYS A 115 -7.17 11.45 12.48
C LYS A 115 -5.94 10.53 12.49
N TYR A 116 -5.04 10.62 11.49
CA TYR A 116 -3.82 9.81 11.41
C TYR A 116 -2.54 10.56 11.73
N ILE A 117 -2.54 11.90 11.69
CA ILE A 117 -1.38 12.70 12.07
C ILE A 117 -1.01 12.41 13.54
N ASP A 118 -2.02 12.31 14.42
CA ASP A 118 -1.85 11.95 15.83
C ASP A 118 -1.37 10.50 16.05
N TYR A 119 -1.83 9.55 15.23
CA TYR A 119 -1.43 8.14 15.33
C TYR A 119 0.04 7.95 14.96
N TRP A 120 0.48 8.60 13.88
CA TRP A 120 1.87 8.54 13.42
C TRP A 120 2.82 9.38 14.29
N GLN A 121 2.42 10.56 14.78
CA GLN A 121 3.24 11.30 15.74
C GLN A 121 3.52 10.47 16.99
N ARG A 122 2.53 9.74 17.51
CA ARG A 122 2.71 8.87 18.68
C ARG A 122 3.54 7.63 18.39
N PHE A 123 3.31 6.94 17.27
CA PHE A 123 4.06 5.75 16.87
C PHE A 123 5.54 6.06 16.55
N TRP A 124 5.80 7.19 15.89
CA TRP A 124 7.15 7.64 15.55
C TRP A 124 7.96 8.08 16.77
N ILE A 125 7.34 8.77 17.73
CA ILE A 125 7.99 9.14 19.00
C ILE A 125 8.38 7.87 19.80
N SER A 126 7.64 6.76 19.67
CA SER A 126 7.99 5.51 20.37
C SER A 126 9.07 4.69 19.68
N GLU A 127 9.13 4.63 18.35
CA GLU A 127 10.11 3.78 17.63
C GLU A 127 11.43 4.50 17.30
N CYS A 128 11.45 5.83 17.12
CA CYS A 128 12.71 6.56 16.92
C CYS A 128 13.47 6.87 18.23
N ASN A 129 12.80 6.87 19.39
CA ASN A 129 13.47 7.10 20.68
C ASN A 129 14.14 5.84 21.27
N THR A 130 13.99 4.66 20.65
CA THR A 130 14.66 3.44 21.11
C THR A 130 16.08 3.27 20.58
N GLU A 131 16.58 4.18 19.74
CA GLU A 131 17.99 4.18 19.28
C GLU A 131 18.87 5.28 19.91
N THR A 132 18.37 6.00 20.92
CA THR A 132 19.19 6.92 21.71
C THR A 132 18.98 6.69 23.20
N LEU A 133 19.65 5.67 23.74
CA LEU A 133 20.10 5.60 25.13
C LEU A 133 21.37 4.74 25.23
#